data_AF-A0A920HXK9-F1
#
_entry.id   AF-A0A920HXK9-F1
#
_cell.length_a   1.000
_cell.length_b   1.000
_cell.length_c   1.000
_cell.angle_alpha   90.00
_cell.angle_beta   90.00
_cell.angle_gamma   90.00
#
_symmetry.space_group_name_H-M   'P 1'
#
loop_
_entity.id
_entity.type
_entity.pdbx_description
1 polymer ?
#
loop_
_entity_poly.entity_id
_entity_poly.type
_entity_poly.pdbx_seq_one_letter_code
_entity_poly.pdbx_strand_id
1 'polypeptide(L)'
;MRILLHLQEQLVELKVRIVDFGYEYSSDKTLSPEAFISPVVSIDNLDVIASVNIKSGGADYMSTPNLIVFNPVSNTVVDNLSLQAFAPNQTISKVDVLSPVTGLDSVVHKIISINNSNGVGINSVQISNSGVVTCFLETPINGFDEQPFAVGDEVYVEGIQRVGEAGIGATQGGISTSTSIEGTGYNSDNYNYQFFNVDDYIVGTQCVLKFSTAGVTTNPGIAKTFQSGYATLINKKNIQLLNLFKLEVCLNSKRLNY
;
A
#
# COMPACT_ATOMS: atom_id res chain seq x y z
N MET A 1 38.75 -47.12 -90.74
CA MET A 1 40.09 -47.64 -90.45
C MET A 1 40.36 -47.51 -88.95
N ARG A 2 40.67 -48.64 -88.31
CA ARG A 2 41.26 -48.86 -86.96
C ARG A 2 40.46 -48.60 -85.67
N ILE A 3 40.20 -49.74 -85.03
CA ILE A 3 39.99 -50.13 -83.63
C ILE A 3 40.98 -49.50 -82.62
N LEU A 4 40.51 -49.25 -81.38
CA LEU A 4 41.19 -49.49 -80.09
C LEU A 4 40.16 -49.31 -78.95
N LEU A 5 39.56 -50.39 -78.44
CA LEU A 5 39.94 -51.29 -77.32
C LEU A 5 39.61 -50.72 -75.92
N HIS A 6 38.90 -51.58 -75.20
CA HIS A 6 38.03 -51.36 -74.07
C HIS A 6 38.64 -52.03 -72.84
N LEU A 7 38.81 -51.28 -71.75
CA LEU A 7 39.04 -51.79 -70.40
C LEU A 7 38.37 -50.80 -69.44
N GLN A 8 37.29 -51.21 -68.78
CA GLN A 8 36.88 -50.61 -67.51
C GLN A 8 36.61 -51.70 -66.48
N GLU A 9 37.09 -51.40 -65.29
CA GLU A 9 37.37 -52.29 -64.17
C GLU A 9 36.12 -52.95 -63.59
N GLN A 10 36.26 -54.21 -63.18
CA GLN A 10 35.25 -54.93 -62.41
C GLN A 10 35.18 -54.34 -60.99
N LEU A 11 34.08 -53.66 -60.68
CA LEU A 11 33.67 -53.36 -59.31
C LEU A 11 32.88 -54.56 -58.77
N VAL A 12 33.44 -55.23 -57.77
CA VAL A 12 32.76 -56.29 -57.00
C VAL A 12 31.94 -55.62 -55.89
N GLU A 13 30.62 -55.58 -56.06
CA GLU A 13 29.70 -55.05 -55.05
C GLU A 13 29.36 -56.15 -54.03
N LEU A 14 29.92 -56.04 -52.82
CA LEU A 14 29.64 -56.90 -51.68
C LEU A 14 28.21 -56.66 -51.18
N LYS A 15 27.31 -57.58 -51.49
CA LYS A 15 25.91 -57.56 -51.05
C LYS A 15 25.81 -57.90 -49.55
N VAL A 16 25.95 -56.89 -48.69
CA VAL A 16 25.71 -57.04 -47.25
C VAL A 16 24.21 -57.14 -47.01
N ARG A 17 23.73 -58.31 -46.58
CA ARG A 17 22.35 -58.50 -46.10
C ARG A 17 22.33 -58.20 -44.61
N ILE A 18 21.94 -56.98 -44.24
CA ILE A 18 21.69 -56.63 -42.84
C ILE A 18 20.40 -57.36 -42.44
N VAL A 19 20.51 -58.31 -41.53
CA VAL A 19 19.34 -58.86 -40.83
C VAL A 19 19.11 -57.94 -39.65
N ASP A 20 18.15 -57.02 -39.80
CA ASP A 20 17.66 -56.25 -38.66
C ASP A 20 16.80 -57.20 -37.82
N PHE A 21 17.37 -57.73 -36.74
CA PHE A 21 16.57 -58.35 -35.69
C PHE A 21 15.94 -57.18 -34.94
N GLY A 22 14.85 -56.66 -35.50
CA GLY A 22 13.97 -55.75 -34.80
C GLY A 22 13.46 -56.47 -33.55
N TYR A 23 14.16 -56.30 -32.43
CA TYR A 23 13.59 -56.53 -31.12
C TYR A 23 12.63 -55.37 -30.86
N GLU A 24 11.53 -55.37 -31.61
CA GLU A 24 10.35 -54.61 -31.24
C GLU A 24 9.72 -55.39 -30.08
N TYR A 25 10.08 -54.99 -28.86
CA TYR A 25 9.29 -55.39 -27.70
C TYR A 25 7.86 -54.93 -27.98
N SER A 26 6.91 -55.87 -28.03
CA SER A 26 5.49 -55.52 -28.11
C SER A 26 5.20 -54.61 -26.92
N SER A 27 5.05 -53.32 -27.19
CA SER A 27 4.61 -52.37 -26.18
C SER A 27 3.16 -52.74 -25.88
N ASP A 28 2.97 -53.54 -24.83
CA ASP A 28 1.65 -53.99 -24.40
C ASP A 28 0.78 -52.77 -24.11
N LYS A 29 -0.21 -52.52 -24.97
CA LYS A 29 -1.15 -51.40 -24.86
C LYS A 29 -2.18 -51.58 -23.75
N THR A 30 -2.13 -52.68 -22.99
CA THR A 30 -2.99 -52.88 -21.82
C THR A 30 -2.41 -52.28 -20.54
N LEU A 31 -1.15 -51.84 -20.56
CA LEU A 31 -0.54 -51.06 -19.48
C LEU A 31 -0.83 -49.57 -19.70
N SER A 32 -1.83 -49.06 -18.99
CA SER A 32 -2.02 -47.63 -18.78
C SER A 32 -1.13 -47.19 -17.62
N PRO A 33 -0.02 -46.46 -17.84
CA PRO A 33 0.75 -45.93 -16.73
C PRO A 33 -0.09 -44.87 -15.99
N GLU A 34 -0.60 -45.21 -14.81
CA GLU A 34 -1.17 -44.23 -13.89
C GLU A 34 -0.04 -43.64 -13.04
N ALA A 35 0.30 -42.39 -13.31
CA ALA A 35 1.19 -41.61 -12.46
C ALA A 35 0.35 -40.77 -11.49
N PHE A 36 0.33 -41.16 -10.21
CA PHE A 36 -0.16 -40.28 -9.15
C PHE A 36 0.88 -39.20 -8.89
N ILE A 37 0.75 -38.06 -9.56
CA ILE A 37 1.44 -36.85 -9.11
C ILE A 37 0.79 -36.41 -7.79
N SER A 38 1.60 -36.28 -6.74
CA SER A 38 1.10 -35.70 -5.49
C SER A 38 0.77 -34.24 -5.76
N PRO A 39 -0.50 -33.80 -5.60
CA PRO A 39 -0.79 -32.38 -5.67
C PRO A 39 -0.11 -31.69 -4.49
N VAL A 40 0.87 -30.85 -4.75
CA VAL A 40 1.41 -29.93 -3.74
C VAL A 40 0.40 -28.80 -3.60
N VAL A 41 -0.32 -28.80 -2.49
CA VAL A 41 -1.20 -27.68 -2.12
C VAL A 41 -0.40 -26.75 -1.21
N SER A 42 0.02 -25.61 -1.74
CA SER A 42 0.52 -24.50 -0.92
C SER A 42 -0.67 -23.69 -0.44
N ILE A 43 -0.76 -23.47 0.87
CA ILE A 43 -1.73 -22.54 1.45
C ILE A 43 -0.92 -21.34 1.92
N ASP A 44 -1.01 -20.26 1.15
CA ASP A 44 -0.43 -18.98 1.50
C ASP A 44 -1.49 -18.09 2.18
N ASN A 45 -1.03 -17.07 2.91
CA ASN A 45 -1.86 -16.02 3.50
C ASN A 45 -2.85 -16.48 4.58
N LEU A 46 -2.38 -17.28 5.54
CA LEU A 46 -3.22 -17.80 6.64
C LEU A 46 -3.14 -16.96 7.92
N ASP A 47 -2.38 -15.86 7.92
CA ASP A 47 -2.20 -15.06 9.15
C ASP A 47 -3.51 -14.35 9.52
N VAL A 48 -3.78 -14.23 10.83
CA VAL A 48 -4.99 -13.63 11.40
C VAL A 48 -4.61 -12.63 12.50
N ILE A 49 -5.30 -11.49 12.57
CA ILE A 49 -5.17 -10.56 13.70
C ILE A 49 -6.11 -11.01 14.83
N ALA A 50 -5.54 -11.59 15.89
CA ALA A 50 -6.31 -11.97 17.08
C ALA A 50 -6.32 -10.89 18.17
N SER A 51 -5.24 -10.12 18.29
CA SER A 51 -5.15 -9.00 19.23
C SER A 51 -4.15 -7.95 18.74
N VAL A 52 -4.29 -6.73 19.27
CA VAL A 52 -3.43 -5.59 18.94
C VAL A 52 -2.79 -5.08 20.23
N ASN A 53 -1.48 -4.94 20.23
CA ASN A 53 -0.73 -4.37 21.34
C ASN A 53 -0.29 -2.94 21.01
N ILE A 54 -0.48 -2.04 21.97
CA ILE A 54 -0.20 -0.62 21.80
C ILE A 54 1.19 -0.31 22.31
N LYS A 55 2.10 0.08 21.40
CA LYS A 55 3.41 0.61 21.78
C LYS A 55 3.36 2.09 22.12
N SER A 56 2.65 2.88 21.32
CA SER A 56 2.34 4.29 21.58
C SER A 56 0.90 4.55 21.17
N GLY A 57 0.11 5.13 22.08
CA GLY A 57 -1.30 5.45 21.86
C GLY A 57 -1.55 6.79 21.15
N GLY A 58 -0.49 7.50 20.76
CA GLY A 58 -0.56 8.91 20.36
C GLY A 58 -1.01 9.82 21.52
N ALA A 59 -1.34 11.08 21.22
CA ALA A 59 -1.80 12.05 22.21
C ALA A 59 -2.80 13.04 21.60
N ASP A 60 -3.54 13.74 22.47
CA ASP A 60 -4.42 14.88 22.16
C ASP A 60 -5.57 14.60 21.19
N TYR A 61 -6.05 13.35 21.13
CA TYR A 61 -7.25 13.01 20.36
C TYR A 61 -8.53 13.60 20.99
N MET A 62 -9.16 14.56 20.32
CA MET A 62 -10.46 15.12 20.71
C MET A 62 -11.63 14.16 20.43
N SER A 63 -11.46 13.31 19.43
CA SER A 63 -12.35 12.20 19.07
C SER A 63 -11.53 10.98 18.69
N THR A 64 -12.06 9.79 18.98
CA THR A 64 -11.41 8.52 18.69
C THR A 64 -11.15 8.37 17.18
N PRO A 65 -9.89 8.16 16.75
CA PRO A 65 -9.57 7.96 15.34
C PRO A 65 -10.05 6.58 14.85
N ASN A 66 -10.19 6.44 13.53
CA ASN A 66 -10.39 5.14 12.90
C ASN A 66 -9.04 4.46 12.67
N LEU A 67 -9.04 3.13 12.65
CA LEU A 67 -7.83 2.34 12.41
C LEU A 67 -7.97 1.53 11.13
N ILE A 68 -6.89 1.48 10.36
CA ILE A 68 -6.78 0.63 9.17
C ILE A 68 -5.60 -0.32 9.30
N VAL A 69 -5.70 -1.48 8.66
CA VAL A 69 -4.63 -2.44 8.50
C VAL A 69 -4.05 -2.26 7.11
N PHE A 70 -2.76 -1.90 7.05
CA PHE A 70 -2.04 -1.63 5.81
C PHE A 70 -0.91 -2.63 5.62
N ASN A 71 -0.81 -3.19 4.42
CA ASN A 71 0.30 -4.06 4.04
C ASN A 71 1.38 -3.21 3.35
N PRO A 72 2.58 -3.06 3.96
CA PRO A 72 3.63 -2.21 3.41
C PRO A 72 4.39 -2.84 2.24
N VAL A 73 4.18 -4.12 1.93
CA VAL A 73 4.82 -4.81 0.80
C VAL A 73 3.96 -4.67 -0.45
N SER A 74 2.66 -4.91 -0.34
CA SER A 74 1.71 -4.75 -1.46
C SER A 74 1.22 -3.31 -1.64
N ASN A 75 1.43 -2.44 -0.65
CA ASN A 75 0.87 -1.09 -0.56
C ASN A 75 -0.67 -1.06 -0.63
N THR A 76 -1.33 -2.01 0.03
CA THR A 76 -2.80 -2.11 0.04
C THR A 76 -3.36 -2.03 1.45
N VAL A 77 -4.54 -1.40 1.57
CA VAL A 77 -5.37 -1.49 2.78
C VAL A 77 -6.04 -2.85 2.77
N VAL A 78 -5.80 -3.64 3.81
CA VAL A 78 -6.31 -5.01 3.94
C VAL A 78 -7.57 -5.05 4.79
N ASP A 79 -7.70 -4.13 5.76
CA ASP A 79 -8.92 -3.97 6.56
C ASP A 79 -9.06 -2.52 7.04
N ASN A 80 -10.29 -2.04 7.21
CA ASN A 80 -10.60 -0.69 7.69
C ASN A 80 -11.82 -0.63 8.64
N LEU A 81 -12.36 -1.77 9.07
CA LEU A 81 -13.60 -1.85 9.85
C LEU A 81 -13.50 -2.79 11.04
N SER A 82 -12.59 -3.75 11.02
CA SER A 82 -12.52 -4.80 12.02
C SER A 82 -11.83 -4.37 13.31
N LEU A 83 -11.11 -3.23 13.28
CA LEU A 83 -10.41 -2.67 14.42
C LEU A 83 -11.14 -1.44 14.98
N GLN A 84 -11.41 -1.45 16.28
CA GLN A 84 -12.00 -0.32 16.99
C GLN A 84 -11.05 0.20 18.07
N ALA A 85 -10.59 1.44 17.92
CA ALA A 85 -9.82 2.12 18.96
C ALA A 85 -10.71 2.62 20.10
N PHE A 86 -10.12 2.75 21.29
CA PHE A 86 -10.70 3.43 22.44
C PHE A 86 -9.69 4.47 22.96
N ALA A 87 -10.10 5.74 22.99
CA ALA A 87 -9.25 6.86 23.41
C ALA A 87 -9.91 7.76 24.48
N PRO A 88 -10.27 7.24 25.67
CA PRO A 88 -11.03 7.98 26.68
C PRO A 88 -10.29 9.19 27.28
N ASN A 89 -8.96 9.16 27.29
CA ASN A 89 -8.11 10.22 27.85
C ASN A 89 -7.28 10.91 26.77
N GLN A 90 -7.85 11.09 25.57
CA GLN A 90 -7.16 11.69 24.42
C GLN A 90 -5.92 10.89 23.93
N THR A 91 -5.80 9.63 24.37
CA THR A 91 -4.73 8.69 24.01
C THR A 91 -5.38 7.33 23.80
N ILE A 92 -5.01 6.63 22.73
CA ILE A 92 -5.53 5.29 22.46
C ILE A 92 -4.98 4.33 23.52
N SER A 93 -5.89 3.83 24.37
CA SER A 93 -5.55 2.93 25.48
C SER A 93 -5.88 1.47 25.19
N LYS A 94 -6.76 1.22 24.21
CA LYS A 94 -7.20 -0.12 23.83
C LYS A 94 -7.60 -0.14 22.35
N VAL A 95 -7.39 -1.29 21.71
CA VAL A 95 -7.92 -1.61 20.38
C VAL A 95 -8.64 -2.94 20.47
N ASP A 96 -9.93 -2.94 20.17
CA ASP A 96 -10.75 -4.14 20.07
C ASP A 96 -10.78 -4.66 18.63
N VAL A 97 -10.69 -5.98 18.49
CA VAL A 97 -10.87 -6.68 17.21
C VAL A 97 -12.33 -7.11 17.15
N LEU A 98 -13.17 -6.34 16.48
CA LEU A 98 -14.60 -6.60 16.33
C LEU A 98 -14.87 -7.83 15.48
N SER A 99 -13.98 -8.12 14.53
CA SER A 99 -14.04 -9.28 13.66
C SER A 99 -12.62 -9.74 13.33
N PRO A 100 -12.33 -11.05 13.31
CA PRO A 100 -11.01 -11.53 12.93
C PRO A 100 -10.68 -11.12 11.49
N VAL A 101 -9.57 -10.42 11.29
CA VAL A 101 -9.04 -10.13 9.95
C VAL A 101 -8.23 -11.35 9.50
N THR A 102 -8.72 -12.07 8.49
CA THR A 102 -8.12 -13.31 7.98
C THR A 102 -7.56 -13.11 6.57
N GLY A 103 -6.80 -14.07 6.06
CA GLY A 103 -6.28 -14.00 4.70
C GLY A 103 -5.06 -13.10 4.55
N LEU A 104 -4.34 -12.83 5.65
CA LEU A 104 -3.23 -11.87 5.66
C LEU A 104 -1.95 -12.52 5.13
N ASP A 105 -1.22 -11.76 4.32
CA ASP A 105 0.14 -12.11 3.91
C ASP A 105 1.03 -12.31 5.15
N SER A 106 2.02 -13.19 5.09
CA SER A 106 2.98 -13.41 6.19
C SER A 106 4.04 -12.30 6.26
N VAL A 107 3.59 -11.05 6.39
CA VAL A 107 4.41 -9.85 6.52
C VAL A 107 3.97 -9.04 7.74
N VAL A 108 4.84 -8.14 8.19
CA VAL A 108 4.50 -7.21 9.28
C VAL A 108 3.59 -6.12 8.73
N HIS A 109 2.30 -6.27 8.97
CA HIS A 109 1.30 -5.25 8.67
C HIS A 109 1.43 -4.06 9.62
N LYS A 110 1.10 -2.86 9.12
CA LYS A 110 1.03 -1.62 9.89
C LYS A 110 -0.42 -1.35 10.26
N ILE A 111 -0.66 -0.86 11.47
CA ILE A 111 -1.95 -0.28 11.83
C ILE A 111 -1.76 1.23 11.86
N ILE A 112 -2.61 1.93 11.12
CA ILE A 112 -2.50 3.37 10.89
C ILE A 112 -3.80 4.02 11.36
N SER A 113 -3.67 5.13 12.08
CA SER A 113 -4.81 5.94 12.48
C SER A 113 -5.17 6.93 11.37
N ILE A 114 -6.45 6.98 11.01
CA ILE A 114 -7.02 7.92 10.04
C ILE A 114 -8.15 8.70 10.70
N ASN A 115 -8.52 9.83 10.10
CA ASN A 115 -9.47 10.79 10.67
C ASN A 115 -9.00 11.26 12.04
N ASN A 116 -7.73 11.67 12.11
CA ASN A 116 -7.10 12.06 13.36
C ASN A 116 -7.59 13.44 13.79
N SER A 117 -8.06 13.54 15.03
CA SER A 117 -8.63 14.77 15.60
C SER A 117 -7.62 15.61 16.39
N ASN A 118 -6.37 15.15 16.48
CA ASN A 118 -5.26 15.79 17.18
C ASN A 118 -4.37 16.63 16.24
N GLY A 119 -4.82 16.87 15.01
CA GLY A 119 -4.13 17.68 14.02
C GLY A 119 -4.40 19.17 14.16
N VAL A 120 -3.50 19.99 13.62
CA VAL A 120 -3.68 21.42 13.45
C VAL A 120 -4.41 21.68 12.13
N GLY A 121 -5.50 22.45 12.18
CA GLY A 121 -6.29 22.80 11.01
C GLY A 121 -5.51 23.62 9.98
N ILE A 122 -5.82 23.43 8.70
CA ILE A 122 -5.33 24.23 7.59
C ILE A 122 -6.49 25.09 7.08
N ASN A 123 -6.33 26.42 7.15
CA ASN A 123 -7.30 27.36 6.62
C ASN A 123 -7.24 27.41 5.09
N SER A 124 -6.02 27.61 4.57
CA SER A 124 -5.78 27.71 3.14
C SER A 124 -4.44 27.11 2.71
N VAL A 125 -4.34 26.79 1.42
CA VAL A 125 -3.14 26.23 0.80
C VAL A 125 -2.75 26.98 -0.46
N GLN A 126 -1.45 27.08 -0.68
CA GLN A 126 -0.85 27.55 -1.93
C GLN A 126 0.15 26.51 -2.42
N ILE A 127 0.14 26.25 -3.73
CA ILE A 127 1.01 25.24 -4.35
C ILE A 127 1.93 25.92 -5.34
N SER A 128 3.21 25.57 -5.28
CA SER A 128 4.20 25.98 -6.27
C SER A 128 4.29 24.97 -7.42
N ASN A 129 4.80 25.42 -8.56
CA ASN A 129 5.07 24.53 -9.72
C ASN A 129 6.09 23.43 -9.41
N SER A 130 6.89 23.57 -8.35
CA SER A 130 7.87 22.57 -7.90
C SER A 130 7.29 21.51 -6.97
N GLY A 131 5.98 21.55 -6.69
CA GLY A 131 5.32 20.59 -5.79
C GLY A 131 5.41 20.93 -4.29
N VAL A 132 5.97 22.10 -3.94
CA VAL A 132 5.94 22.62 -2.56
C VAL A 132 4.54 23.12 -2.24
N VAL A 133 4.00 22.62 -1.14
CA VAL A 133 2.70 22.97 -0.57
C VAL A 133 2.94 23.88 0.63
N THR A 134 2.37 25.08 0.57
CA THR A 134 2.40 26.07 1.65
C THR A 134 1.04 26.09 2.33
N CYS A 135 0.99 25.67 3.58
CA CYS A 135 -0.20 25.59 4.41
C CYS A 135 -0.27 26.78 5.36
N PHE A 136 -1.38 27.51 5.32
CA PHE A 136 -1.72 28.57 6.25
C PHE A 136 -2.59 27.99 7.36
N LEU A 137 -2.04 27.89 8.57
CA LEU A 137 -2.65 27.13 9.65
C LEU A 137 -3.74 27.92 10.38
N GLU A 138 -4.71 27.20 10.94
CA GLU A 138 -5.67 27.74 11.90
C GLU A 138 -4.96 27.96 13.24
N THR A 139 -4.48 29.19 13.43
CA THR A 139 -3.72 29.58 14.62
C THR A 139 -4.65 30.25 15.63
N PRO A 140 -4.61 29.89 16.93
CA PRO A 140 -5.36 30.59 17.96
C PRO A 140 -5.02 32.07 18.02
N ILE A 141 -5.93 32.91 18.53
CA ILE A 141 -5.72 34.37 18.58
C ILE A 141 -4.45 34.80 19.34
N ASN A 142 -4.04 34.01 20.34
CA ASN A 142 -2.84 34.23 21.13
C ASN A 142 -1.63 33.43 20.61
N GLY A 143 -1.74 32.75 19.47
CA GLY A 143 -0.77 31.77 19.01
C GLY A 143 -0.84 30.45 19.77
N PHE A 144 0.10 29.56 19.48
CA PHE A 144 0.30 28.32 20.24
C PHE A 144 1.26 28.55 21.41
N ASP A 145 0.94 28.03 22.59
CA ASP A 145 1.82 28.09 23.77
C ASP A 145 3.11 27.28 23.53
N GLU A 146 2.97 26.06 22.98
CA GLU A 146 4.04 25.24 22.44
C GLU A 146 3.83 25.08 20.93
N GLN A 147 4.88 25.33 20.14
CA GLN A 147 4.74 25.25 18.69
C GLN A 147 4.51 23.79 18.25
N PRO A 148 3.43 23.50 17.50
CA PRO A 148 3.07 22.13 17.13
C PRO A 148 4.01 21.47 16.12
N PHE A 149 4.85 22.26 15.45
CA PHE A 149 5.79 21.78 14.43
C PHE A 149 7.14 22.50 14.52
N ALA A 150 8.17 21.84 14.02
CA ALA A 150 9.47 22.43 13.76
C ALA A 150 10.03 21.93 12.42
N VAL A 151 10.99 22.65 11.84
CA VAL A 151 11.70 22.19 10.64
C VAL A 151 12.40 20.86 10.91
N GLY A 152 12.24 19.90 10.00
CA GLY A 152 12.76 18.55 10.14
C GLY A 152 11.83 17.57 10.88
N ASP A 153 10.69 18.04 11.40
CA ASP A 153 9.63 17.14 11.83
C ASP A 153 8.97 16.44 10.63
N GLU A 154 8.26 15.36 10.91
CA GLU A 154 7.45 14.63 9.94
C GLU A 154 5.97 14.86 10.23
N VAL A 155 5.18 15.13 9.19
CA VAL A 155 3.74 15.41 9.29
C VAL A 155 2.91 14.45 8.45
N TYR A 156 1.77 14.07 9.01
CA TYR A 156 0.73 13.32 8.33
C TYR A 156 -0.36 14.30 7.88
N VAL A 157 -0.75 14.23 6.62
CA VAL A 157 -1.64 15.22 5.99
C VAL A 157 -2.98 14.56 5.70
N GLU A 158 -4.06 15.16 6.18
CA GLU A 158 -5.42 14.70 5.92
C GLU A 158 -6.30 15.85 5.40
N GLY A 159 -7.30 15.50 4.58
CA GLY A 159 -8.41 16.40 4.23
C GLY A 159 -8.11 17.55 3.27
N ILE A 160 -6.92 17.66 2.68
CA ILE A 160 -6.66 18.62 1.61
C ILE A 160 -7.48 18.22 0.37
N GLN A 161 -8.38 19.11 -0.06
CA GLN A 161 -9.27 18.90 -1.19
C GLN A 161 -8.71 19.47 -2.49
N ARG A 162 -8.97 18.77 -3.60
CA ARG A 162 -8.71 19.25 -4.95
C ARG A 162 -9.89 19.96 -5.58
N VAL A 163 -9.61 20.80 -6.58
CA VAL A 163 -10.65 21.30 -7.49
C VAL A 163 -11.33 20.11 -8.19
N GLY A 164 -12.66 20.16 -8.30
CA GLY A 164 -13.48 19.07 -8.81
C GLY A 164 -13.83 17.99 -7.79
N GLU A 165 -13.17 17.95 -6.64
CA GLU A 165 -13.50 17.02 -5.54
C GLU A 165 -14.74 17.52 -4.77
N ALA A 166 -15.71 16.63 -4.60
CA ALA A 166 -16.94 16.94 -3.87
C ALA A 166 -16.60 17.32 -2.42
N GLY A 167 -17.08 18.48 -1.97
CA GLY A 167 -16.84 19.00 -0.63
C GLY A 167 -17.76 20.17 -0.31
N ILE A 168 -17.83 20.58 0.96
CA ILE A 168 -18.62 21.76 1.35
C ILE A 168 -17.96 23.01 0.75
N GLY A 169 -18.66 23.65 -0.20
CA GLY A 169 -18.13 24.75 -1.02
C GLY A 169 -17.81 24.39 -2.48
N ALA A 170 -18.06 23.15 -2.93
CA ALA A 170 -17.93 22.75 -4.33
C ALA A 170 -18.94 23.42 -5.28
N THR A 171 -19.87 24.22 -4.75
CA THR A 171 -20.78 25.07 -5.50
C THR A 171 -20.56 26.52 -5.10
N GLN A 172 -19.41 27.09 -5.45
CA GLN A 172 -19.27 28.55 -5.41
C GLN A 172 -20.01 29.11 -6.64
N GLY A 173 -21.28 29.48 -6.44
CA GLY A 173 -22.05 30.33 -7.35
C GLY A 173 -22.22 29.83 -8.78
N GLY A 174 -23.09 28.82 -8.98
CA GLY A 174 -23.69 28.51 -10.28
C GLY A 174 -22.70 28.12 -11.39
N ILE A 175 -22.75 26.83 -11.76
CA ILE A 175 -21.91 26.18 -12.77
C ILE A 175 -20.54 25.74 -12.21
N SER A 176 -20.54 24.54 -11.62
CA SER A 176 -19.31 23.76 -11.43
C SER A 176 -18.87 23.24 -12.80
N THR A 177 -17.84 23.85 -13.41
CA THR A 177 -17.37 23.49 -14.77
C THR A 177 -16.29 22.42 -14.78
N SER A 178 -15.79 21.97 -13.62
CA SER A 178 -14.77 20.94 -13.54
C SER A 178 -15.26 19.79 -12.65
N THR A 179 -15.76 18.75 -13.30
CA THR A 179 -16.22 17.49 -12.69
C THR A 179 -15.16 16.40 -12.69
N SER A 180 -13.98 16.68 -13.24
CA SER A 180 -12.83 15.77 -13.24
C SER A 180 -11.87 16.12 -12.13
N ILE A 181 -11.72 15.21 -11.18
CA ILE A 181 -10.66 15.24 -10.20
C ILE A 181 -9.37 14.84 -10.93
N GLU A 182 -8.39 15.74 -10.98
CA GLU A 182 -7.10 15.49 -11.62
C GLU A 182 -5.97 15.39 -10.59
N GLY A 183 -4.90 14.67 -10.97
CA GLY A 183 -3.70 14.48 -10.16
C GLY A 183 -3.86 13.45 -9.04
N THR A 184 -2.79 13.23 -8.29
CA THR A 184 -2.74 12.21 -7.22
C THR A 184 -3.28 12.69 -5.88
N GLY A 185 -3.27 14.00 -5.60
CA GLY A 185 -3.70 14.57 -4.33
C GLY A 185 -2.53 15.02 -3.45
N TYR A 186 -2.83 15.28 -2.18
CA TYR A 186 -1.91 15.91 -1.22
C TYR A 186 -1.87 15.21 0.14
N ASN A 187 -2.78 14.26 0.34
CA ASN A 187 -2.99 13.61 1.61
C ASN A 187 -2.10 12.37 1.71
N SER A 188 -1.77 11.97 2.93
CA SER A 188 -0.90 10.81 3.17
C SER A 188 -1.49 9.51 2.64
N ASP A 189 -2.82 9.36 2.61
CA ASP A 189 -3.50 8.20 2.01
C ASP A 189 -3.23 8.05 0.50
N ASN A 190 -2.98 9.16 -0.21
CA ASN A 190 -2.62 9.15 -1.62
C ASN A 190 -1.22 8.56 -1.88
N TYR A 191 -0.41 8.45 -0.82
CA TYR A 191 0.99 8.04 -0.89
C TYR A 191 1.34 6.98 0.16
N ASN A 192 0.53 5.92 0.23
CA ASN A 192 0.80 4.75 1.07
C ASN A 192 0.95 5.09 2.57
N TYR A 193 0.21 6.09 3.02
CA TYR A 193 0.18 6.57 4.41
C TYR A 193 1.55 7.02 4.93
N GLN A 194 2.42 7.50 4.04
CA GLN A 194 3.71 8.05 4.42
C GLN A 194 3.58 9.47 4.99
N PHE A 195 4.59 9.87 5.76
CA PHE A 195 4.72 11.22 6.29
C PHE A 195 5.50 12.10 5.32
N PHE A 196 5.27 13.41 5.40
CA PHE A 196 6.04 14.42 4.70
C PHE A 196 6.98 15.14 5.65
N ASN A 197 8.16 15.53 5.18
CA ASN A 197 9.06 16.36 5.97
C ASN A 197 8.56 17.81 6.00
N VAL A 198 8.69 18.44 7.15
CA VAL A 198 8.49 19.88 7.31
C VAL A 198 9.74 20.59 6.80
N ASP A 199 9.62 21.21 5.62
CA ASP A 199 10.70 21.95 4.97
C ASP A 199 10.91 23.32 5.61
N ASP A 200 9.81 23.95 6.05
CA ASP A 200 9.83 25.29 6.65
C ASP A 200 8.63 25.45 7.60
N TYR A 201 8.83 26.19 8.69
CA TYR A 201 7.78 26.53 9.65
C TYR A 201 7.99 27.94 10.17
N ILE A 202 7.04 28.82 9.86
CA ILE A 202 7.10 30.24 10.18
C ILE A 202 6.04 30.54 11.23
N VAL A 203 6.49 30.99 12.39
CA VAL A 203 5.62 31.43 13.49
C VAL A 203 5.16 32.87 13.24
N GLY A 204 3.88 33.12 13.42
CA GLY A 204 3.28 34.45 13.27
C GLY A 204 1.83 34.46 13.75
N THR A 205 1.10 35.56 13.49
CA THR A 205 -0.35 35.65 13.76
C THR A 205 -1.11 34.52 13.07
N GLN A 206 -0.67 34.15 11.87
CA GLN A 206 -1.02 32.90 11.22
C GLN A 206 0.29 32.15 11.00
N CYS A 207 0.40 30.97 11.59
CA CYS A 207 1.54 30.10 11.35
C CYS A 207 1.47 29.54 9.92
N VAL A 208 2.64 29.39 9.29
CA VAL A 208 2.77 28.86 7.93
C VAL A 208 3.71 27.66 7.95
N LEU A 209 3.25 26.53 7.43
CA LEU A 209 4.04 25.31 7.30
C LEU A 209 4.24 24.99 5.81
N LYS A 210 5.44 24.59 5.43
CA LYS A 210 5.73 24.08 4.08
C LYS A 210 6.18 22.63 4.12
N PHE A 211 5.62 21.85 3.22
CA PHE A 211 6.08 20.50 2.89
C PHE A 211 6.11 20.32 1.38
N SER A 212 6.71 19.23 0.91
CA SER A 212 6.81 18.95 -0.51
C SER A 212 6.18 17.61 -0.90
N THR A 213 5.47 17.62 -2.03
CA THR A 213 5.01 16.42 -2.74
C THR A 213 6.03 15.95 -3.79
N ALA A 214 7.15 16.68 -3.94
CA ALA A 214 8.23 16.27 -4.82
C ALA A 214 8.82 14.94 -4.36
N GLY A 215 9.07 14.04 -5.31
CA GLY A 215 9.59 12.69 -5.04
C GLY A 215 8.51 11.63 -4.84
N VAL A 216 7.24 12.02 -4.64
CA VAL A 216 6.13 11.08 -4.45
C VAL A 216 5.09 11.19 -5.56
N THR A 217 5.02 12.35 -6.22
CA THR A 217 4.27 12.55 -7.46
C THR A 217 4.92 13.64 -8.32
N THR A 218 4.61 13.62 -9.61
CA THR A 218 4.91 14.72 -10.54
C THR A 218 3.67 15.54 -10.88
N ASN A 219 2.47 15.11 -10.46
CA ASN A 219 1.21 15.79 -10.70
C ASN A 219 0.25 15.56 -9.52
N PRO A 220 0.35 16.34 -8.44
CA PRO A 220 -0.61 16.25 -7.33
C PRO A 220 -2.00 16.81 -7.69
N GLY A 221 -2.14 17.51 -8.82
CA GLY A 221 -3.40 18.17 -9.24
C GLY A 221 -3.50 19.60 -8.71
N ILE A 222 -4.70 20.19 -8.71
CA ILE A 222 -4.92 21.56 -8.22
C ILE A 222 -5.68 21.50 -6.89
N ALA A 223 -5.08 21.93 -5.78
CA ALA A 223 -5.82 22.04 -4.51
C ALA A 223 -6.79 23.24 -4.53
N LYS A 224 -7.91 23.11 -3.82
CA LYS A 224 -8.74 24.27 -3.47
C LYS A 224 -7.91 25.21 -2.59
N THR A 225 -7.98 26.52 -2.83
CA THR A 225 -7.22 27.45 -1.97
C THR A 225 -7.75 27.43 -0.54
N PHE A 226 -9.08 27.46 -0.36
CA PHE A 226 -9.71 27.36 0.95
C PHE A 226 -10.10 25.92 1.24
N GLN A 227 -9.76 25.44 2.44
CA GLN A 227 -9.91 24.03 2.83
C GLN A 227 -11.12 23.78 3.75
N SER A 228 -11.92 24.81 4.02
CA SER A 228 -13.20 24.73 4.72
C SER A 228 -13.16 24.01 6.09
N GLY A 229 -12.00 24.02 6.76
CA GLY A 229 -11.82 23.43 8.10
C GLY A 229 -11.72 21.90 8.14
N TYR A 230 -11.59 21.23 6.99
CA TYR A 230 -11.44 19.76 6.93
C TYR A 230 -9.99 19.28 6.83
N ALA A 231 -9.11 20.15 6.33
CA ALA A 231 -7.71 19.80 6.14
C ALA A 231 -6.93 19.97 7.45
N THR A 232 -6.10 18.99 7.79
CA THR A 232 -5.31 18.98 9.03
C THR A 232 -3.90 18.47 8.78
N LEU A 233 -2.97 18.95 9.61
CA LEU A 233 -1.61 18.47 9.72
C LEU A 233 -1.42 17.84 11.10
N ILE A 234 -0.99 16.60 11.14
CA ILE A 234 -0.73 15.88 12.39
C ILE A 234 0.78 15.67 12.50
N ASN A 235 1.38 16.09 13.62
CA ASN A 235 2.79 15.82 13.88
C ASN A 235 2.97 14.32 14.17
N LYS A 236 3.95 13.66 13.53
CA LYS A 236 4.28 12.26 13.78
C LYS A 236 4.56 11.95 15.25
N LYS A 237 5.03 12.93 16.03
CA LYS A 237 5.22 12.79 17.49
C LYS A 237 3.91 12.49 18.23
N ASN A 238 2.79 13.02 17.73
CA ASN A 238 1.48 12.90 18.36
C ASN A 238 0.64 11.78 17.75
N ILE A 239 1.06 11.25 16.59
CA ILE A 239 0.41 10.12 15.96
C ILE A 239 0.84 8.82 16.62
N GLN A 240 -0.07 7.85 16.56
CA GLN A 240 0.18 6.49 17.00
C GLN A 240 1.21 5.79 16.10
N LEU A 241 2.17 5.10 16.71
CA LEU A 241 2.94 4.03 16.09
C LEU A 241 2.53 2.70 16.73
N LEU A 242 1.53 2.04 16.14
CA LEU A 242 1.20 0.66 16.48
C LEU A 242 2.20 -0.28 15.80
N ASN A 243 2.71 -1.22 16.57
CA ASN A 243 3.37 -2.39 16.02
C ASN A 243 2.46 -3.58 16.29
N LEU A 244 2.06 -4.28 15.24
CA LEU A 244 1.32 -5.52 15.37
C LEU A 244 2.23 -6.55 16.06
N PHE A 245 1.81 -7.04 17.22
CA PHE A 245 2.36 -8.27 17.77
C PHE A 245 1.55 -9.42 17.17
N LYS A 246 2.23 -10.22 16.35
CA LYS A 246 1.73 -11.48 15.78
C LYS A 246 1.21 -12.38 16.91
N LEU A 247 -0.07 -12.77 16.86
CA LEU A 247 -0.60 -13.85 17.70
C LEU A 247 -0.63 -15.15 16.87
N GLU A 248 -0.30 -16.24 17.53
CA GLU A 248 0.06 -17.55 16.97
C GLU A 248 -0.99 -18.14 16.03
N VAL A 249 -0.53 -18.60 14.86
CA VAL A 249 -1.28 -19.57 14.07
C VAL A 249 -1.27 -20.87 14.86
N CYS A 250 -2.38 -21.18 15.54
CA CYS A 250 -2.65 -22.55 15.99
C CYS A 250 -2.96 -23.39 14.74
N LEU A 251 -1.92 -23.91 14.09
CA LEU A 251 -2.06 -25.01 13.14
C LEU A 251 -2.53 -26.24 13.93
N ASN A 252 -3.85 -26.43 14.02
CA ASN A 252 -4.37 -27.76 14.27
C ASN A 252 -4.15 -28.58 13.00
N SER A 253 -2.92 -29.09 12.83
CA SER A 253 -2.61 -30.16 11.89
C SER A 253 -3.38 -31.40 12.33
N LYS A 254 -4.67 -31.48 12.00
CA LYS A 254 -5.33 -32.77 11.84
C LYS A 254 -4.70 -33.39 10.60
N ARG A 255 -3.75 -34.30 10.82
CA ARG A 255 -3.38 -35.29 9.81
C ARG A 255 -4.68 -35.94 9.33
N LEU A 256 -5.13 -35.59 8.13
CA LEU A 256 -6.04 -36.44 7.39
C LEU A 256 -5.18 -37.62 6.92
N ASN A 257 -5.16 -38.69 7.73
CA ASN A 257 -4.72 -39.99 7.26
C ASN A 257 -5.80 -40.47 6.29
N TYR A 258 -5.51 -40.41 4.99
CA TYR A 258 -6.23 -41.17 3.98
C TYR A 258 -5.54 -42.52 3.80
#